data_AF-A0A094GAK9-F1
#
_entry.id   AF-A0A094GAK9-F1
#
_cell.length_a   1.000
_cell.length_b   1.000
_cell.length_c   1.000
_cell.angle_alpha   90.00
_cell.angle_beta   90.00
_cell.angle_gamma   90.00
#
_symmetry.space_group_name_H-M   'P 1'
#
loop_
_entity.id
_entity.type
_entity.pdbx_description
1 polymer ?
#
loop_
_entity_poly.entity_id
_entity_poly.type
_entity_poly.pdbx_seq_one_letter_code
_entity_poly.pdbx_strand_id
1 'polypeptide(L)' 'MAKEKGQDGGPEALGPEALRAHALTVDEIRDQLETNLEDGLASSEIPSRAEKWGHNELDDGPGVQPLKIL' A
#
# COMPACT_ATOMS: atom_id res chain seq x y z
N MET A 1 -0.65 21.76 -23.77
CA MET A 1 -1.06 20.34 -23.70
C MET A 1 -0.65 19.83 -22.34
N ALA A 2 -1.57 19.84 -21.37
CA ALA A 2 -1.27 19.49 -19.98
C ALA A 2 -1.36 17.97 -19.79
N LYS A 3 -0.21 17.33 -19.55
CA LYS A 3 -0.12 16.24 -18.57
C LYS A 3 -0.10 16.94 -17.20
N GLU A 4 -0.72 16.48 -16.13
CA GLU A 4 -0.68 15.15 -15.54
C GLU A 4 -1.70 15.17 -14.40
N LYS A 5 -2.71 14.29 -14.41
CA LYS A 5 -3.53 14.05 -13.22
C LYS A 5 -2.74 13.06 -12.37
N GLY A 6 -1.91 13.58 -11.46
CA GLY A 6 -1.41 12.82 -10.33
C GLY A 6 -2.61 12.39 -9.50
N GLN A 7 -2.94 11.11 -9.56
CA GLN A 7 -3.96 10.46 -8.77
C GLN A 7 -3.49 10.45 -7.32
N ASP A 8 -4.37 10.88 -6.42
CA ASP A 8 -4.11 11.02 -5.00
C ASP A 8 -3.79 9.64 -4.38
N GLY A 9 -2.51 9.28 -4.37
CA GLY A 9 -1.98 8.03 -3.82
C GLY A 9 -1.90 8.06 -2.29
N GLY A 10 -3.02 8.35 -1.61
CA GLY A 10 -3.19 7.78 -0.27
C GLY A 10 -3.12 6.25 -0.37
N PRO A 11 -2.72 5.52 0.68
CA PRO A 11 -2.80 4.06 0.61
C PRO A 11 -4.24 3.76 0.23
N GLU A 12 -4.46 3.19 -0.95
CA GLU A 12 -5.70 2.51 -1.26
C GLU A 12 -5.81 1.50 -0.12
N ALA A 13 -6.59 1.91 0.89
CA ALA A 13 -6.93 1.10 2.01
C ALA A 13 -7.40 -0.18 1.35
N LEU A 14 -6.70 -1.28 1.65
CA LEU A 14 -7.16 -2.64 1.43
C LEU A 14 -8.69 -2.57 1.40
N GLY A 15 -9.30 -2.87 0.25
CA GLY A 15 -10.66 -2.43 -0.09
C GLY A 15 -11.67 -2.65 1.04
N PRO A 16 -12.89 -2.08 1.02
CA PRO A 16 -13.81 -1.96 2.17
C PRO A 16 -14.07 -3.23 3.03
N GLU A 17 -13.66 -4.40 2.54
CA GLU A 17 -13.65 -5.73 3.15
C GLU A 17 -12.44 -6.03 4.08
N ALA A 18 -11.35 -5.27 4.05
CA ALA A 18 -10.12 -5.65 4.75
C ALA A 18 -10.07 -5.16 6.19
N LEU A 19 -10.32 -6.09 7.11
CA LEU A 19 -10.04 -5.89 8.53
C LEU A 19 -8.56 -5.59 8.74
N ARG A 20 -8.26 -4.67 9.67
CA ARG A 20 -6.88 -4.31 10.02
C ARG A 20 -6.16 -5.55 10.53
N ALA A 21 -4.86 -5.70 10.20
CA ALA A 21 -4.08 -6.87 10.60
C ALA A 21 -4.16 -7.20 12.11
N HIS A 22 -4.23 -6.21 12.99
CA HIS A 22 -4.35 -6.40 14.44
C HIS A 22 -5.73 -6.89 14.92
N ALA A 23 -6.72 -6.98 14.03
CA ALA A 23 -8.05 -7.51 14.29
C ALA A 23 -8.24 -8.94 13.77
N LEU A 24 -7.21 -9.51 13.13
CA LEU A 24 -7.24 -10.82 12.50
C LEU A 24 -6.46 -11.86 13.32
N THR A 25 -6.84 -13.12 13.15
CA THR A 25 -6.04 -14.26 13.62
C THR A 25 -4.80 -14.44 12.75
N VAL A 26 -3.81 -15.18 13.27
CA VAL A 26 -2.57 -15.47 12.54
C VAL A 26 -2.83 -16.21 11.22
N ASP A 27 -3.78 -17.15 11.21
CA ASP A 27 -4.14 -17.91 10.01
C ASP A 27 -4.75 -17.01 8.93
N GLU A 28 -5.65 -16.09 9.32
CA GLU A 28 -6.24 -15.13 8.39
C GLU A 28 -5.18 -14.19 7.80
N ILE A 29 -4.20 -13.77 8.61
CA ILE A 29 -3.08 -12.94 8.14
C ILE A 29 -2.20 -13.70 7.17
N ARG A 30 -1.86 -14.96 7.48
CA ARG A 30 -1.08 -15.84 6.58
C ARG A 30 -1.75 -15.96 5.22
N ASP A 31 -3.06 -16.24 5.23
CA ASP A 31 -3.83 -16.48 4.01
C ASP A 31 -3.97 -15.20 3.17
N GLN A 32 -4.09 -14.03 3.81
CA GLN A 32 -4.14 -12.73 3.11
C GLN A 32 -2.77 -12.26 2.59
N LEU A 33 -1.70 -12.48 3.35
CA LEU A 33 -0.35 -12.01 2.98
C LEU A 33 0.37 -12.95 2.01
N GLU A 34 -0.16 -14.17 1.81
CA GLU A 34 0.41 -15.19 0.94
C GLU A 34 1.91 -15.38 1.24
N THR A 35 2.25 -15.54 2.52
CA THR A 35 3.64 -15.56 2.99
C THR A 35 3.86 -16.69 3.99
N ASN A 36 5.10 -17.13 4.15
CA ASN A 36 5.45 -18.10 5.18
C ASN A 36 5.55 -17.37 6.54
N LEU A 37 5.01 -17.96 7.60
CA LEU A 37 5.00 -17.34 8.93
C LEU A 37 6.37 -17.31 9.62
N GLU A 38 7.24 -18.27 9.30
CA GLU A 38 8.57 -18.41 9.90
C GLU A 38 9.63 -17.74 9.02
N ASP A 39 9.59 -18.01 7.71
CA ASP A 39 10.61 -17.58 6.75
C ASP A 39 10.25 -16.26 6.05
N GLY A 40 8.99 -15.82 6.15
CA GLY A 40 8.51 -14.61 5.48
C GLY A 40 8.38 -14.76 3.97
N LEU A 41 8.78 -13.71 3.24
CA LEU A 41 8.69 -13.62 1.79
C LEU A 41 10.00 -14.09 1.13
N ALA A 42 9.92 -14.90 0.08
CA ALA A 42 11.11 -15.29 -0.65
C ALA A 42 11.66 -14.11 -1.48
N SER A 43 12.99 -14.01 -1.60
CA SER A 43 13.64 -12.94 -2.37
C SER A 43 13.20 -12.87 -3.83
N SER A 44 12.78 -14.00 -4.40
CA SER A 44 12.24 -14.09 -5.77
C SER A 44 10.90 -13.41 -5.95
N GLU A 45 10.14 -13.20 -4.86
CA GLU A 45 8.81 -12.58 -4.88
C GLU A 45 8.85 -11.07 -4.63
N ILE A 46 10.00 -10.55 -4.19
CA ILE A 46 10.17 -9.11 -3.93
C ILE A 46 9.89 -8.26 -5.19
N PRO A 47 10.44 -8.58 -6.38
CA PRO A 47 10.22 -7.75 -7.56
C PRO A 47 8.75 -7.69 -8.00
N SER A 48 8.04 -8.83 -7.95
CA SER A 48 6.63 -8.89 -8.33
C SER A 48 5.73 -8.12 -7.35
N ARG A 49 6.05 -8.14 -6.05
CA ARG A 49 5.32 -7.32 -5.06
C ARG A 49 5.61 -5.83 -5.20
N ALA A 50 6.86 -5.45 -5.46
CA ALA A 50 7.21 -4.05 -5.72
C ALA A 50 6.52 -3.51 -6.98
N GLU A 51 6.41 -4.32 -8.04
CA GLU A 51 5.65 -3.97 -9.25
C GLU A 51 4.14 -3.84 -8.97
N LYS A 52 3.58 -4.74 -8.16
CA LYS A 52 2.14 -4.75 -7.84
C LYS A 52 1.71 -3.58 -6.95
N TRP A 53 2.49 -3.26 -5.91
CA TRP A 53 2.08 -2.32 -4.86
C TRP A 53 2.84 -0.99 -4.87
N GLY A 54 3.90 -0.89 -5.67
CA GLY A 54 4.79 0.27 -5.67
C GLY A 54 5.88 0.19 -4.59
N HIS A 55 6.74 1.20 -4.58
CA HIS A 55 7.77 1.34 -3.56
C HIS A 55 7.16 1.85 -2.24
N ASN A 56 7.72 1.43 -1.10
CA ASN A 56 7.26 1.89 0.21
C ASN A 56 7.81 3.29 0.52
N GLU A 57 7.31 4.27 -0.22
CA GLU A 57 7.65 5.67 -0.07
C GLU A 57 6.38 6.51 -0.07
N LEU A 58 6.43 7.62 0.66
CA LEU A 58 5.38 8.62 0.56
C LEU A 58 5.59 9.36 -0.75
N ASP A 59 4.54 9.51 -1.53
CA ASP A 59 4.58 10.39 -2.69
C ASP A 59 4.87 11.83 -2.23
N ASP A 60 5.62 12.58 -3.05
CA ASP A 60 5.82 14.02 -2.90
C ASP A 60 4.56 14.78 -3.38
N GLY A 61 3.40 14.27 -2.95
CA GLY A 61 2.10 14.82 -3.27
C GLY A 61 2.07 16.31 -2.93
N PRO A 62 1.22 17.10 -3.61
CA PRO A 62 1.17 18.54 -3.45
C PRO A 62 0.76 18.86 -2.01
N GLY A 63 1.75 19.03 -1.13
CA GLY A 63 1.51 19.26 0.29
C GLY A 63 0.45 20.34 0.48
N VAL A 64 -0.41 20.17 1.48
CA VAL A 64 -1.51 21.11 1.73
C VAL A 64 -0.95 22.53 1.87
N GLN A 65 -1.21 23.38 0.89
CA GLN A 65 -0.76 24.77 0.92
C GLN A 65 -1.78 25.58 1.73
N PRO A 66 -1.42 26.10 2.91
CA PRO A 66 -2.38 26.82 3.77
C PRO A 66 -3.04 28.03 3.09
N LEU A 67 -2.37 28.62 2.09
CA LEU A 67 -2.89 29.74 1.29
C LEU A 67 -4.07 29.40 0.37
N LYS A 68 -4.35 28.11 0.09
CA LYS A 68 -5.47 27.69 -0.77
C LYS A 68 -6.78 27.43 0.00
N ILE A 69 -6.80 27.62 1.32
CA ILE A 69 -7.96 27.34 2.20
C ILE A 69 -8.72 28.65 2.58
N LEU A 70 -8.26 29.82 2.11
CA LEU A 70 -8.91 31.12 2.36
C LEU A 70 -10.05 31.41 1.38
#